data_AF-A0A2N8F0E1-F1
#
_entry.id   AF-A0A2N8F0E1-F1
#
_cell.length_a   1.000
_cell.length_b   1.000
_cell.length_c   1.000
_cell.angle_alpha   90.00
_cell.angle_beta   90.00
_cell.angle_gamma   90.00
#
_symmetry.space_group_name_H-M   'P 1'
#
loop_
_entity.id
_entity.type
_entity.pdbx_description
1 polymer ?
#
loop_
_entity_poly.entity_id
_entity_poly.type
_entity_poly.pdbx_seq_one_letter_code
_entity_poly.pdbx_strand_id
1 'polypeptide(L)'
;MNDSIYLSIQNSPRFKELVSKRERFAWILSAIMLGLYSGFILLIAYGPQVLGAKISPESSITWGIPIGIGLIVSAFILTGIYVRRANGEFDDLNNAILKEAQQ
;
A
#
# COMPACT_ATOMS: atom_id res chain seq x y z
N MET A 1 31.08 -4.35 15.90
CA MET A 1 30.79 -3.89 17.27
C MET A 1 29.47 -3.10 17.33
N ASN A 2 28.43 -3.61 16.65
CA ASN A 2 27.08 -3.04 16.67
C ASN A 2 26.01 -4.15 16.74
N ASP A 3 26.40 -5.39 16.45
CA ASP A 3 25.53 -6.57 16.35
C ASP A 3 24.81 -6.91 17.66
N SER A 4 25.41 -6.65 18.83
CA SER A 4 24.76 -6.91 20.12
C SER A 4 23.57 -5.99 20.39
N ILE A 5 23.63 -4.74 19.92
CA ILE A 5 22.53 -3.76 20.03
C ILE A 5 21.42 -4.14 19.03
N TYR A 6 21.76 -4.51 17.80
CA TYR A 6 20.77 -5.00 16.82
C TYR A 6 20.06 -6.27 17.29
N LEU A 7 20.80 -7.23 17.86
CA LEU A 7 20.24 -8.49 18.37
C LEU A 7 19.35 -8.29 19.61
N SER A 8 19.69 -7.34 20.48
CA SER A 8 18.85 -7.02 21.64
C SER A 8 17.57 -6.27 21.24
N ILE A 9 17.63 -5.42 20.22
CA ILE A 9 16.43 -4.79 19.63
C ILE A 9 15.55 -5.83 18.91
N GLN A 10 16.12 -6.72 18.10
CA GLN A 10 15.36 -7.78 17.43
C GLN A 10 14.67 -8.74 18.40
N ASN A 11 15.30 -9.03 19.54
CA ASN A 11 14.73 -9.90 20.56
C ASN A 11 13.76 -9.20 21.50
N SER A 12 13.63 -7.87 21.43
CA SER A 12 12.65 -7.13 22.20
C SER A 12 11.21 -7.56 21.84
N PRO A 13 10.36 -7.93 22.83
CA PRO A 13 8.96 -8.28 22.59
C PRO A 13 8.21 -7.15 21.87
N ARG A 14 8.56 -5.90 22.19
CA ARG A 14 7.96 -4.69 21.62
C ARG A 14 8.30 -4.53 20.14
N PHE A 15 9.54 -4.86 19.73
CA PHE A 15 9.93 -4.87 18.32
C PHE A 15 9.22 -5.96 17.52
N LYS A 16 9.07 -7.16 18.09
CA LYS A 16 8.33 -8.26 17.45
C LYS A 16 6.85 -7.92 17.28
N GLU A 17 6.22 -7.26 18.26
CA GLU A 17 4.84 -6.79 18.16
C GLU A 17 4.66 -5.72 17.06
N LEU A 18 5.64 -4.81 16.94
CA LEU A 18 5.67 -3.79 15.88
C LEU A 18 5.76 -4.41 14.48
N VAL A 19 6.68 -5.36 14.29
CA VAL A 19 6.85 -6.07 13.02
C VAL A 19 5.59 -6.85 12.67
N SER A 20 4.97 -7.58 13.61
CA SER A 20 3.78 -8.38 13.30
C SER A 20 2.57 -7.51 12.91
N LYS A 21 2.39 -6.34 13.56
CA LYS A 21 1.34 -5.38 13.19
C LYS A 21 1.56 -4.81 11.79
N ARG A 22 2.81 -4.49 11.43
CA ARG A 22 3.17 -4.02 10.08
C ARG A 22 2.97 -5.09 9.02
N GLU A 23 3.43 -6.31 9.28
CA GLU A 23 3.27 -7.43 8.35
C GLU A 23 1.81 -7.74 8.10
N ARG A 24 0.96 -7.80 9.14
CA ARG A 24 -0.47 -8.03 8.97
C ARG A 24 -1.10 -6.95 8.09
N PHE A 25 -0.70 -5.69 8.27
CA PHE A 25 -1.21 -4.59 7.46
C PHE A 25 -0.72 -4.68 6.01
N ALA A 26 0.55 -4.99 5.79
CA ALA A 26 1.11 -5.21 4.46
C ALA A 26 0.39 -6.35 3.73
N TRP A 27 0.11 -7.46 4.42
CA TRP A 27 -0.64 -8.58 3.86
C TRP A 27 -2.06 -8.21 3.44
N ILE A 28 -2.76 -7.40 4.23
CA ILE A 28 -4.11 -6.92 3.87
C ILE A 28 -4.04 -6.06 2.60
N LEU A 29 -3.10 -5.11 2.52
CA LEU A 29 -2.96 -4.26 1.34
C LEU A 29 -2.54 -5.06 0.10
N SER A 30 -1.66 -6.04 0.26
CA SER A 30 -1.29 -6.98 -0.80
C SER A 30 -2.49 -7.79 -1.29
N ALA A 31 -3.33 -8.28 -0.39
CA ALA A 31 -4.55 -9.00 -0.76
C ALA A 31 -5.54 -8.11 -1.52
N ILE A 32 -5.70 -6.84 -1.10
CA ILE A 32 -6.53 -5.86 -1.81
C ILE A 32 -5.97 -5.61 -3.22
N MET A 33 -4.66 -5.35 -3.34
CA MET A 33 -4.02 -5.12 -4.63
C MET A 33 -4.17 -6.33 -5.55
N LEU A 34 -3.96 -7.54 -5.02
CA LEU A 34 -4.16 -8.78 -5.75
C LEU A 34 -5.61 -8.90 -6.24
N GLY A 35 -6.59 -8.59 -5.39
CA GLY A 35 -8.01 -8.60 -5.75
C GLY A 35 -8.34 -7.62 -6.87
N LEU A 36 -7.86 -6.37 -6.78
CA LEU A 36 -8.05 -5.35 -7.82
C LEU A 36 -7.42 -5.79 -9.15
N TYR A 37 -6.18 -6.30 -9.11
CA TYR A 37 -5.46 -6.73 -10.31
C TYR A 37 -6.11 -7.95 -10.97
N SER A 38 -6.50 -8.93 -10.15
CA SER A 38 -7.21 -10.12 -10.62
C SER A 38 -8.57 -9.75 -11.21
N GLY A 39 -9.32 -8.87 -10.54
CA GLY A 39 -10.60 -8.36 -11.05
C GLY A 39 -10.45 -7.64 -12.39
N PHE A 40 -9.41 -6.83 -12.56
CA PHE A 40 -9.12 -6.16 -13.83
C PHE A 40 -8.76 -7.16 -14.93
N ILE A 41 -7.92 -8.15 -14.66
CA ILE A 41 -7.58 -9.22 -15.62
C ILE A 41 -8.82 -10.00 -16.02
N LEU A 42 -9.68 -10.38 -15.07
CA LEU A 42 -10.93 -11.07 -15.35
C LEU A 42 -11.86 -10.21 -16.21
N LEU A 43 -11.92 -8.90 -15.95
CA LEU A 43 -12.71 -7.98 -16.76
C LEU A 43 -12.17 -7.89 -18.20
N ILE A 44 -10.86 -7.93 -18.40
CA ILE A 44 -10.25 -8.00 -19.74
C ILE A 44 -10.61 -9.32 -20.44
N ALA A 45 -10.50 -10.44 -19.72
CA ALA A 45 -10.70 -11.77 -20.28
C ALA A 45 -12.17 -12.06 -20.65
N TYR A 46 -13.11 -11.67 -19.78
CA TYR A 46 -14.52 -12.03 -19.91
C TYR A 46 -15.43 -10.85 -20.32
N GLY A 47 -15.00 -9.62 -20.09
CA GLY A 47 -15.77 -8.39 -20.37
C GLY A 47 -15.11 -7.40 -21.34
N PRO A 48 -14.43 -7.83 -22.43
CA PRO A 48 -13.78 -6.89 -23.34
C PRO A 48 -14.78 -5.91 -23.99
N GLN A 49 -16.05 -6.30 -24.10
CA GLN A 49 -17.16 -5.47 -24.58
C GLN A 49 -17.37 -4.23 -23.70
N VAL A 50 -17.25 -4.40 -22.37
CA VAL A 50 -17.40 -3.31 -21.40
C VAL A 50 -16.24 -2.34 -21.52
N LEU A 51 -15.01 -2.86 -21.60
CA LEU A 51 -13.80 -2.04 -21.72
C LEU A 51 -13.70 -1.33 -23.09
N GLY A 52 -14.22 -1.96 -24.14
CA GLY A 52 -14.27 -1.42 -25.49
C GLY A 52 -15.48 -0.50 -25.76
N ALA A 53 -16.47 -0.48 -24.87
CA ALA A 53 -17.63 0.40 -25.02
C ALA A 53 -17.20 1.86 -24.94
N LYS A 54 -17.62 2.66 -25.91
CA LYS A 54 -17.41 4.10 -25.93
C LYS A 54 -18.20 4.75 -24.80
N ILE A 55 -17.60 5.74 -24.14
CA ILE A 55 -18.23 6.48 -23.04
C ILE A 55 -19.37 7.38 -23.57
N SER A 56 -19.20 7.92 -24.78
CA SER A 56 -20.19 8.74 -25.47
C SER A 56 -20.14 8.47 -26.98
N PRO A 57 -21.25 8.56 -27.73
CA PRO A 57 -21.29 8.36 -29.18
C PRO A 57 -20.29 9.23 -29.95
N GLU A 58 -20.07 10.45 -29.47
CA GLU A 58 -19.18 11.47 -30.05
C GLU A 58 -17.70 11.28 -29.64
N SER A 59 -17.42 10.40 -28.67
CA SER A 59 -16.09 10.25 -28.08
C SER A 59 -15.37 9.00 -28.56
N SER A 60 -14.08 9.14 -28.85
CA SER A 60 -13.18 8.02 -29.13
C SER A 60 -12.70 7.29 -27.87
N ILE A 61 -13.06 7.79 -26.67
CA ILE A 61 -12.62 7.21 -25.39
C ILE A 61 -13.54 6.05 -25.01
N THR A 62 -12.92 4.91 -24.67
CA THR A 62 -13.62 3.73 -24.16
C THR A 62 -13.57 3.66 -22.63
N TRP A 63 -14.52 2.94 -22.03
CA TRP A 63 -14.59 2.73 -20.57
C TRP A 63 -13.34 2.06 -19.99
N GLY A 64 -12.56 1.34 -20.81
CA GLY A 64 -11.29 0.76 -20.39
C GLY A 64 -10.26 1.78 -19.91
N ILE A 65 -10.25 2.99 -20.50
CA ILE A 65 -9.30 4.04 -20.10
C ILE A 65 -9.58 4.53 -18.67
N PRO A 66 -10.80 5.02 -18.32
CA PRO A 66 -11.11 5.39 -16.95
C PRO A 66 -10.92 4.26 -15.94
N ILE A 67 -11.30 3.03 -16.29
CA ILE A 67 -11.16 1.87 -15.39
C ILE A 67 -9.68 1.59 -15.11
N GLY A 68 -8.83 1.61 -16.14
CA GLY A 68 -7.38 1.44 -15.98
C GLY A 68 -6.75 2.57 -15.16
N ILE A 69 -7.15 3.83 -15.40
CA ILE A 69 -6.70 4.97 -14.58
C ILE A 69 -7.14 4.79 -13.13
N GLY A 70 -8.38 4.36 -12.89
CA GLY A 70 -8.89 4.06 -11.54
C GLY A 70 -8.05 3.01 -10.81
N LEU A 71 -7.59 1.97 -11.52
CA LEU A 71 -6.70 0.96 -10.96
C LEU A 71 -5.34 1.55 -10.56
N ILE A 72 -4.75 2.38 -11.42
CA ILE A 72 -3.47 3.06 -11.14
C ILE A 72 -3.60 3.98 -9.92
N VAL A 73 -4.65 4.81 -9.88
CA VAL A 73 -4.91 5.70 -8.75
C VAL A 73 -5.11 4.90 -7.45
N SER A 74 -5.82 3.78 -7.51
CA SER A 74 -6.01 2.89 -6.37
C SER A 74 -4.68 2.34 -5.85
N ALA A 75 -3.75 1.96 -6.73
CA ALA A 75 -2.42 1.50 -6.34
C ALA A 75 -1.60 2.59 -5.63
N PHE A 76 -1.64 3.83 -6.12
CA PHE A 76 -1.01 4.97 -5.44
C PHE A 76 -1.63 5.23 -4.07
N ILE A 77 -2.96 5.18 -3.96
CA ILE A 77 -3.67 5.36 -2.67
C ILE A 77 -3.26 4.27 -1.68
N LEU A 78 -3.27 2.99 -2.08
CA LEU A 78 -2.86 1.88 -1.23
C LEU A 78 -1.41 2.02 -0.77
N THR A 79 -0.52 2.46 -1.67
CA THR A 79 0.88 2.71 -1.35
C THR A 79 1.03 3.87 -0.36
N GLY A 80 0.30 4.98 -0.56
CA GLY A 80 0.31 6.12 0.37
C GLY A 80 -0.22 5.75 1.76
N ILE A 81 -1.30 4.95 1.81
CA ILE A 81 -1.86 4.40 3.05
C ILE A 81 -0.81 3.52 3.76
N TYR A 82 -0.14 2.64 3.01
CA TYR A 82 0.95 1.81 3.55
C TYR A 82 2.06 2.66 4.16
N VAL A 83 2.59 3.60 3.39
CA VAL A 83 3.71 4.47 3.80
C VAL A 83 3.33 5.28 5.03
N ARG A 84 2.15 5.91 5.06
CA ARG A 84 1.69 6.69 6.22
C ARG A 84 1.58 5.82 7.48
N ARG A 85 1.03 4.61 7.36
CA ARG A 85 0.87 3.69 8.50
C ARG A 85 2.21 3.12 8.97
N ALA A 86 3.11 2.80 8.04
CA ALA A 86 4.44 2.27 8.32
C ALA A 86 5.41 3.33 8.84
N ASN A 87 5.25 4.61 8.46
CA ASN A 87 6.14 5.67 8.91
C ASN A 87 5.68 6.34 10.21
N GLY A 88 4.41 6.27 10.59
CA GLY A 88 3.91 6.94 11.80
C GLY A 88 4.65 6.58 13.10
N GLU A 89 5.08 5.33 13.27
CA GLU A 89 5.86 4.90 14.44
C GLU A 89 7.35 5.28 14.38
N PHE A 90 7.88 5.46 13.17
CA PHE A 90 9.24 5.99 12.98
C PHE A 90 9.26 7.48 13.32
N ASP A 91 8.21 8.21 12.96
CA ASP A 91 8.02 9.60 13.35
C ASP A 91 7.84 9.75 14.87
N ASP A 92 7.14 8.83 15.54
CA ASP A 92 7.04 8.83 17.01
C ASP A 92 8.41 8.63 17.70
N LEU A 93 9.24 7.72 17.18
CA LEU A 93 10.62 7.51 17.66
C LEU A 93 11.50 8.73 17.38
N ASN A 94 11.41 9.32 16.18
CA ASN A 94 12.15 10.54 15.83
C ASN A 94 11.73 11.72 16.73
N ASN A 95 10.43 11.87 17.00
CA ASN A 95 9.91 12.91 17.87
C ASN A 95 10.35 12.72 19.33
N ALA A 96 10.50 11.48 19.80
CA ALA A 96 11.04 11.20 21.12
C ALA A 96 12.52 11.59 21.23
N ILE A 97 13.34 11.22 20.23
CA ILE A 97 14.77 11.55 20.17
C ILE A 97 14.99 13.06 20.07
N LEU A 98 14.20 13.76 19.24
CA LEU A 98 14.27 15.22 19.12
C LEU A 98 13.90 15.95 20.42
N LYS A 99 12.95 15.41 21.20
CA LYS A 99 12.58 15.96 22.52
C LYS A 99 13.66 15.74 23.57
N GLU A 100 14.33 14.59 23.56
CA GLU A 100 15.44 14.30 24.48
C GLU A 100 16.69 15.12 24.14
N ALA A 101 16.95 15.41 22.85
CA ALA A 101 18.10 16.23 22.42
C ALA A 101 17.90 17.74 22.63
N GLN A 102 16.69 18.19 22.97
CA GLN A 102 16.36 19.59 23.29
C GLN A 102 16.31 19.87 24.80
N GLN A 103 16.57 18.87 25.65
CA GLN A 103 16.80 19.02 27.10
C GLN A 103 18.30 19.01 27.42
#